data_AF-A0A971Q2Y2-F1
#
_entry.id   AF-A0A971Q2Y2-F1
#
_cell.length_a   1.000
_cell.length_b   1.000
_cell.length_c   1.000
_cell.angle_alpha   90.00
_cell.angle_beta   90.00
_cell.angle_gamma   90.00
#
_symmetry.space_group_name_H-M   'P 1'
#
loop_
_entity.id
_entity.type
_entity.pdbx_description
1 polymer ?
#
loop_
_entity_poly.entity_id
_entity_poly.type
_entity_poly.pdbx_seq_one_letter_code
_entity_poly.pdbx_strand_id
1 'polypeptide(L)'
;MRLIRLTLVPAIISLLICSVAGCCCEKRDKVETKSVSACPARPDHPLTRQNDRQAENADMADMALTDIHFLPNRPILNGTGTDKLNRLAWIVENYGGTIVLNLREPRSVLTDERMDTVVAYLKQWGLPEAKVQVTVGLPPNQGMSAEEAAVAYDKNRIKSCDAGSANGTILGGK
;
A
#
# COMPACT_ATOMS: atom_id res chain seq x y z
N MET A 1 -3.71 -5.12 65.74
CA MET A 1 -2.32 -5.53 65.39
C MET A 1 -2.37 -6.30 64.07
N ARG A 2 -1.61 -5.85 63.05
CA ARG A 2 -0.88 -6.64 62.01
C ARG A 2 -1.71 -7.64 61.15
N LEU A 3 -1.67 -7.72 59.81
CA LEU A 3 -0.79 -7.31 58.70
C LEU A 3 -1.64 -7.33 57.40
N ILE A 4 -1.66 -6.29 56.56
CA ILE A 4 -0.90 -6.14 55.31
C ILE A 4 -0.61 -7.46 54.55
N ARG A 5 -1.31 -7.69 53.42
CA ARG A 5 -0.74 -8.40 52.26
C ARG A 5 -1.10 -7.67 50.97
N LEU A 6 -0.14 -6.84 50.58
CA LEU A 6 0.02 -6.16 49.31
C LEU A 6 0.56 -7.20 48.31
N THR A 7 -0.23 -7.64 47.32
CA THR A 7 0.29 -8.40 46.17
C THR A 7 0.35 -7.47 44.98
N LEU A 8 1.39 -6.63 44.99
CA LEU A 8 1.81 -5.76 43.90
C LEU A 8 3.03 -6.42 43.25
N VAL A 9 3.06 -6.47 41.92
CA VAL A 9 4.23 -6.74 41.05
C VAL A 9 4.62 -8.23 40.90
N PRO A 10 4.38 -8.81 39.70
CA PRO A 10 5.47 -8.88 38.74
C PRO A 10 4.99 -8.72 37.28
N ALA A 11 4.60 -7.51 36.88
CA ALA A 11 4.33 -7.21 35.47
C ALA A 11 5.49 -6.47 34.77
N ILE A 12 6.56 -6.11 35.50
CA ILE A 12 7.63 -5.24 34.99
C ILE A 12 8.83 -6.05 34.45
N ILE A 13 8.94 -7.36 34.76
CA ILE A 13 10.14 -8.14 34.41
C ILE A 13 10.10 -8.74 32.99
N SER A 14 8.94 -8.81 32.33
CA SER A 14 8.86 -9.38 30.97
C SER A 14 9.25 -8.42 29.84
N LEU A 15 9.49 -7.13 30.11
CA LEU A 15 9.81 -6.16 29.05
C LEU A 15 11.31 -6.06 28.71
N LEU A 16 12.20 -6.75 29.44
CA LEU A 16 13.65 -6.57 29.29
C LEU A 16 14.38 -7.70 28.51
N ILE A 17 13.70 -8.77 28.08
CA ILE A 17 14.37 -9.94 27.48
C ILE A 17 14.32 -9.92 25.92
N CYS A 18 13.55 -9.03 25.30
CA CYS A 18 13.46 -8.98 23.83
C CYS A 18 14.51 -8.06 23.14
N SER A 19 15.51 -7.54 23.87
CA SER A 19 16.51 -6.62 23.31
C SER A 19 17.86 -7.24 22.95
N VAL A 20 18.09 -8.54 23.21
CA VAL A 20 19.42 -9.17 22.97
C VAL A 20 19.38 -10.40 22.08
N ALA A 21 18.20 -10.90 21.71
CA ALA A 21 18.06 -11.93 20.69
C ALA A 21 17.91 -11.28 19.32
N GLY A 22 19.04 -11.06 18.66
CA GLY A 22 19.17 -11.08 17.21
C GLY A 22 18.08 -10.34 16.46
N CYS A 23 18.37 -9.09 16.11
CA CYS A 23 17.83 -8.47 14.91
C CYS A 23 18.27 -9.31 13.70
N CYS A 24 17.64 -10.46 13.51
CA CYS A 24 17.49 -11.07 12.19
C CYS A 24 16.54 -10.14 11.46
N CYS A 25 17.07 -8.99 11.01
CA CYS A 25 16.66 -8.43 9.75
C CYS A 25 16.89 -9.52 8.71
N GLU A 26 15.94 -10.45 8.64
CA GLU A 26 15.78 -11.36 7.54
C GLU A 26 15.60 -10.46 6.34
N LYS A 27 16.70 -10.24 5.62
CA LYS A 27 16.68 -9.71 4.28
C LYS A 27 15.77 -10.67 3.54
N ARG A 28 14.48 -10.34 3.47
CA ARG A 28 13.57 -10.99 2.54
C ARG A 28 14.17 -10.74 1.19
N ASP A 29 14.80 -11.77 0.64
CA ASP A 29 14.94 -11.89 -0.80
C ASP A 29 13.56 -11.55 -1.34
N LYS A 30 13.49 -10.47 -2.13
CA LYS A 30 12.27 -10.12 -2.85
C LYS A 30 11.76 -11.43 -3.40
N VAL A 31 10.54 -11.81 -3.02
CA VAL A 31 9.85 -12.93 -3.66
C VAL A 31 9.85 -12.52 -5.11
N GLU A 32 10.79 -13.06 -5.87
CA GLU A 32 10.83 -13.01 -7.30
C GLU A 32 9.68 -13.93 -7.68
N THR A 33 8.47 -13.37 -7.55
CA THR A 33 7.34 -13.82 -8.32
C THR A 33 7.91 -13.76 -9.72
N LYS A 34 8.25 -14.94 -10.26
CA LYS A 34 8.42 -15.11 -11.70
C LYS A 34 7.09 -14.61 -12.25
N SER A 35 7.06 -13.33 -12.59
CA SER A 35 5.91 -12.70 -13.19
C SER A 35 5.60 -13.60 -14.36
N VAL A 36 4.35 -14.01 -14.46
CA VAL A 36 3.87 -14.80 -15.60
C VAL A 36 3.91 -13.95 -16.90
N SER A 37 4.65 -12.84 -16.90
CA SER A 37 4.95 -11.97 -18.02
C SER A 37 6.02 -12.53 -18.96
N ALA A 38 6.04 -13.86 -19.16
CA ALA A 38 6.72 -14.44 -20.32
C ALA A 38 5.90 -14.27 -21.61
N CYS A 39 4.95 -13.33 -21.63
CA CYS A 39 4.55 -12.73 -22.90
C CYS A 39 5.77 -11.98 -23.44
N PRO A 40 6.18 -12.23 -24.70
CA PRO A 40 7.22 -11.42 -25.33
C PRO A 40 6.85 -9.95 -25.15
N ALA A 41 7.83 -9.12 -24.76
CA ALA A 41 7.64 -7.70 -24.54
C ALA A 41 6.83 -7.16 -25.73
N ARG A 42 5.60 -6.72 -25.44
CA ARG A 42 4.69 -6.24 -26.48
C ARG A 42 5.41 -5.10 -27.19
N PRO A 43 5.51 -5.10 -28.52
CA PRO A 43 6.20 -4.02 -29.23
C PRO A 43 5.61 -2.67 -28.78
N ASP A 44 6.49 -1.74 -28.41
CA ASP A 44 6.14 -0.44 -27.83
C ASP A 44 5.45 0.43 -28.90
N HIS A 45 4.14 0.21 -29.04
CA HIS A 45 3.30 1.00 -29.92
C HIS A 45 2.88 2.29 -29.20
N PRO A 46 2.88 3.46 -29.86
CA PRO A 46 2.53 4.74 -29.22
C PRO A 46 1.15 4.74 -28.55
N LEU A 47 0.19 3.99 -29.09
CA LEU A 47 -1.13 3.81 -28.48
C LEU A 47 -1.10 3.04 -27.14
N THR A 48 -0.12 2.16 -26.93
CA THR A 48 0.02 1.41 -25.68
C THR A 48 0.29 2.38 -24.53
N ARG A 49 1.24 3.31 -24.69
CA ARG A 49 1.57 4.31 -23.66
C ARG A 49 0.39 5.24 -23.35
N GLN A 50 -0.42 5.58 -24.36
CA GLN A 50 -1.62 6.39 -24.13
C GLN A 50 -2.68 5.63 -23.34
N ASN A 51 -2.90 4.35 -23.66
CA ASN A 51 -3.82 3.49 -22.92
C ASN A 51 -3.36 3.28 -21.47
N ASP A 52 -2.06 3.11 -21.25
CA ASP A 52 -1.51 2.94 -19.90
C ASP A 52 -1.76 4.17 -19.03
N ARG A 53 -1.52 5.38 -19.58
CA ARG A 53 -1.84 6.64 -18.89
C ARG A 53 -3.32 6.83 -18.62
N GLN A 54 -4.19 6.43 -19.55
CA GLN A 54 -5.63 6.50 -19.33
C GLN A 54 -6.08 5.53 -18.25
N ALA A 55 -5.51 4.32 -18.22
CA ALA A 55 -5.75 3.36 -17.16
C ALA A 55 -5.24 3.86 -15.81
N GLU A 56 -4.06 4.47 -15.75
CA GLU A 56 -3.53 5.08 -14.52
C GLU A 56 -4.40 6.23 -14.03
N ASN A 57 -4.85 7.11 -14.94
CA ASN A 57 -5.78 8.19 -14.59
C ASN A 57 -7.12 7.67 -14.11
N ALA A 58 -7.63 6.59 -14.71
CA ALA A 58 -8.85 5.93 -14.26
C ALA A 58 -8.67 5.33 -12.86
N ASP A 59 -7.56 4.64 -12.60
CA ASP A 59 -7.26 4.08 -11.28
C ASP A 59 -7.04 5.17 -10.21
N MET A 60 -6.44 6.31 -10.59
CA MET A 60 -6.29 7.47 -9.72
C MET A 60 -7.61 8.19 -9.47
N ALA A 61 -8.54 8.19 -10.43
CA ALA A 61 -9.86 8.76 -10.23
C ALA A 61 -10.74 7.84 -9.37
N ASP A 62 -10.61 6.53 -9.59
CA ASP A 62 -11.36 5.48 -8.91
C ASP A 62 -10.64 4.98 -7.65
N MET A 63 -10.02 5.85 -6.84
CA MET A 63 -9.36 5.50 -5.55
C MET A 63 -10.27 4.72 -4.56
N ALA A 64 -11.51 4.45 -4.93
CA ALA A 64 -12.36 3.43 -4.38
C ALA A 64 -12.23 2.10 -5.15
N LEU A 65 -11.71 1.06 -4.51
CA LEU A 65 -11.72 -0.26 -5.12
C LEU A 65 -13.14 -0.74 -5.36
N THR A 66 -13.47 -0.85 -6.63
CA THR A 66 -14.73 -1.45 -7.06
C THR A 66 -14.65 -2.97 -7.19
N ASP A 67 -13.47 -3.61 -7.25
CA ASP A 67 -13.37 -5.09 -7.24
C ASP A 67 -11.94 -5.60 -6.96
N ILE A 68 -11.70 -6.18 -5.77
CA ILE A 68 -10.60 -7.12 -5.53
C ILE A 68 -11.08 -8.53 -5.81
N HIS A 69 -10.32 -9.27 -6.60
CA HIS A 69 -10.64 -10.63 -6.94
C HIS A 69 -10.06 -11.60 -5.91
N PHE A 70 -10.96 -12.29 -5.20
CA PHE A 70 -10.64 -13.39 -4.30
C PHE A 70 -11.05 -14.72 -4.93
N LEU A 71 -10.49 -15.81 -4.41
CA LEU A 71 -11.03 -17.14 -4.69
C LEU A 71 -12.46 -17.26 -4.12
N PRO A 72 -13.34 -18.03 -4.79
CA PRO A 72 -14.71 -18.24 -4.30
C PRO A 72 -14.71 -18.79 -2.87
N ASN A 73 -15.53 -18.19 -2.00
CA ASN A 73 -15.72 -18.59 -0.59
C ASN A 73 -14.43 -18.69 0.24
N ARG A 74 -13.36 -17.98 -0.14
CA ARG A 74 -12.09 -17.96 0.59
C ARG A 74 -11.54 -16.54 0.68
N PRO A 75 -10.80 -16.19 1.75
CA PRO A 75 -10.12 -14.91 1.88
C PRO A 75 -8.74 -14.92 1.21
N ILE A 76 -8.59 -15.64 0.09
CA ILE A 76 -7.32 -15.80 -0.63
C ILE A 76 -7.40 -15.00 -1.92
N LEU A 77 -6.41 -14.12 -2.16
CA LEU A 77 -6.29 -13.37 -3.40
C LEU A 77 -5.98 -14.31 -4.58
N ASN A 78 -6.61 -14.07 -5.73
CA ASN A 78 -6.16 -14.71 -6.96
C ASN A 78 -5.04 -13.88 -7.62
N GLY A 79 -4.51 -14.34 -8.77
CA GLY A 79 -3.45 -13.62 -9.49
C GLY A 79 -3.85 -12.19 -9.87
N THR A 80 -5.06 -12.01 -10.42
CA THR A 80 -5.59 -10.69 -10.80
C THR A 80 -5.77 -9.75 -9.60
N GLY A 81 -6.23 -10.26 -8.45
CA GLY A 81 -6.37 -9.50 -7.22
C GLY A 81 -5.02 -9.06 -6.67
N THR A 82 -4.02 -9.94 -6.76
CA THR A 82 -2.63 -9.67 -6.36
C THR A 82 -2.02 -8.57 -7.25
N ASP A 83 -2.16 -8.67 -8.57
CA ASP A 83 -1.63 -7.68 -9.51
C ASP A 83 -2.27 -6.29 -9.31
N LYS A 84 -3.58 -6.26 -9.06
CA LYS A 84 -4.30 -5.02 -8.77
C LYS A 84 -3.83 -4.39 -7.46
N LEU A 85 -3.64 -5.18 -6.41
CA LEU A 85 -3.10 -4.68 -5.14
C LEU A 85 -1.66 -4.19 -5.25
N ASN A 86 -0.82 -4.84 -6.04
CA ASN A 86 0.54 -4.37 -6.32
C ASN A 86 0.54 -2.99 -6.98
N ARG A 87 -0.32 -2.82 -8.01
CA ARG A 87 -0.46 -1.54 -8.71
C ARG A 87 -0.97 -0.44 -7.76
N LEU A 88 -1.97 -0.74 -6.94
CA LEU A 88 -2.49 0.22 -5.95
C LEU A 88 -1.46 0.57 -4.87
N ALA A 89 -0.71 -0.41 -4.40
CA ALA A 89 0.34 -0.17 -3.42
C ALA A 89 1.38 0.81 -3.98
N TRP A 90 1.79 0.61 -5.24
CA TRP A 90 2.67 1.53 -5.95
C TRP A 90 2.06 2.93 -6.10
N ILE A 91 0.78 3.04 -6.46
CA ILE A 91 0.10 4.35 -6.57
C ILE A 91 0.10 5.08 -5.22
N VAL A 92 -0.27 4.40 -4.12
CA VAL A 92 -0.35 5.02 -2.78
C VAL A 92 1.03 5.36 -2.21
N GLU A 93 2.05 4.58 -2.57
CA GLU A 93 3.44 4.88 -2.24
C GLU A 93 3.87 6.21 -2.89
N ASN A 94 3.65 6.36 -4.20
CA ASN A 94 4.13 7.48 -5.00
C ASN A 94 3.26 8.74 -4.88
N TYR A 95 1.94 8.60 -4.86
CA TYR A 95 0.98 9.71 -4.91
C TYR A 95 0.25 9.94 -3.57
N GLY A 96 0.29 8.97 -2.66
CA GLY A 96 -0.53 8.99 -1.44
C GLY A 96 -1.99 8.61 -1.71
N GLY A 97 -2.86 8.84 -0.72
CA GLY A 97 -4.30 8.58 -0.82
C GLY A 97 -4.79 7.55 0.19
N THR A 98 -6.07 7.20 0.06
CA THR A 98 -6.80 6.26 0.92
C THR A 98 -7.39 5.16 0.06
N ILE A 99 -7.20 3.91 0.46
CA ILE A 99 -7.69 2.73 -0.25
C ILE A 99 -9.05 2.30 0.31
N VAL A 100 -10.15 2.66 -0.35
CA VAL A 100 -11.50 2.22 0.06
C VAL A 100 -11.82 0.86 -0.57
N LEU A 101 -12.28 -0.13 0.21
CA LEU A 101 -12.65 -1.45 -0.31
C LEU A 101 -14.17 -1.58 -0.42
N ASN A 102 -14.71 -1.54 -1.63
CA ASN A 102 -16.10 -1.87 -1.86
C ASN A 102 -16.25 -3.39 -1.97
N LEU A 103 -16.77 -4.02 -0.91
CA LEU A 103 -17.12 -5.44 -0.92
C LEU A 103 -18.64 -5.55 -1.08
N ARG A 104 -19.07 -6.35 -2.06
CA ARG A 104 -20.49 -6.53 -2.44
C ARG A 104 -21.39 -6.95 -1.28
N GLU A 105 -20.85 -7.72 -0.33
CA GLU A 105 -21.58 -8.18 0.85
C GLU A 105 -21.13 -7.40 2.10
N PRO A 106 -21.98 -6.47 2.59
CA PRO A 106 -21.67 -5.73 3.80
C PRO A 106 -21.76 -6.68 5.01
N ARG A 107 -20.60 -6.97 5.60
CA ARG A 107 -20.41 -7.62 6.92
C ARG A 107 -20.81 -9.10 6.99
N SER A 108 -19.96 -9.94 6.41
CA SER A 108 -19.86 -11.36 6.74
C SER A 108 -18.51 -11.65 7.38
N VAL A 109 -18.38 -12.78 8.09
CA VAL A 109 -17.07 -13.25 8.59
C VAL A 109 -16.04 -13.33 7.45
N LEU A 110 -16.47 -13.78 6.28
CA LEU A 110 -15.63 -13.85 5.08
C LEU A 110 -15.22 -12.46 4.56
N THR A 111 -16.10 -11.46 4.69
CA THR A 111 -15.80 -10.06 4.32
C THR A 111 -14.68 -9.52 5.22
N ASP A 112 -14.77 -9.78 6.52
CA ASP A 112 -13.77 -9.34 7.50
C ASP A 112 -12.43 -10.04 7.25
N GLU A 113 -12.43 -11.36 7.04
CA GLU A 113 -11.22 -12.12 6.69
C GLU A 113 -10.57 -11.62 5.39
N ARG A 114 -11.39 -11.24 4.39
CA ARG A 114 -10.89 -10.66 3.13
C ARG A 114 -10.26 -9.30 3.34
N MET A 115 -10.85 -8.45 4.19
CA MET A 115 -10.25 -7.18 4.57
C MET A 115 -8.91 -7.39 5.27
N ASP A 116 -8.84 -8.32 6.21
CA ASP A 116 -7.61 -8.66 6.93
C ASP A 116 -6.52 -9.14 5.96
N THR A 117 -6.86 -9.97 4.97
CA THR A 117 -5.93 -10.37 3.90
C THR A 117 -5.39 -9.16 3.13
N VAL A 118 -6.24 -8.20 2.76
CA VAL A 118 -5.82 -7.02 2.02
C VAL A 118 -4.93 -6.12 2.86
N VAL A 119 -5.30 -5.87 4.12
CA VAL A 119 -4.50 -5.10 5.07
C VAL A 119 -3.15 -5.77 5.28
N ALA A 120 -3.12 -7.09 5.50
CA ALA A 120 -1.89 -7.85 5.65
C ALA A 120 -1.01 -7.76 4.40
N TYR A 121 -1.61 -7.82 3.20
CA TYR A 121 -0.89 -7.69 1.94
C TYR A 121 -0.25 -6.30 1.78
N LEU A 122 -1.00 -5.23 2.05
CA LEU A 122 -0.50 -3.85 1.96
C LEU A 122 0.58 -3.54 3.01
N LYS A 123 0.47 -4.13 4.21
CA LYS A 123 1.51 -4.06 5.25
C LYS A 123 2.80 -4.74 4.80
N GLN A 124 2.72 -5.86 4.08
CA GLN A 124 3.90 -6.55 3.53
C GLN A 124 4.64 -5.69 2.50
N TRP A 125 3.93 -4.80 1.81
CA TRP A 125 4.51 -3.79 0.90
C TRP A 125 5.22 -2.64 1.62
N GLY A 126 5.16 -2.56 2.95
CA GLY A 126 5.80 -1.49 3.72
C GLY A 126 5.02 -0.17 3.73
N LEU A 127 3.76 -0.18 3.30
CA LEU A 127 2.92 1.01 3.37
C LEU A 127 2.58 1.33 4.84
N PRO A 128 2.76 2.59 5.29
CA PRO A 128 2.41 2.97 6.65
C PRO A 128 0.88 2.88 6.86
N GLU A 129 0.45 2.36 7.99
CA GLU A 129 -0.99 2.17 8.32
C GLU A 129 -1.81 3.46 8.16
N ALA A 130 -1.20 4.62 8.40
CA ALA A 130 -1.85 5.93 8.24
C ALA A 130 -2.28 6.24 6.79
N LYS A 131 -1.71 5.57 5.78
CA LYS A 131 -2.09 5.71 4.36
C LYS A 131 -3.12 4.67 3.91
N VAL A 132 -3.47 3.71 4.76
CA VAL A 132 -4.37 2.61 4.40
C VAL A 132 -5.58 2.64 5.31
N GLN A 133 -6.65 3.28 4.84
CA GLN A 133 -7.93 3.26 5.53
C GLN A 133 -8.91 2.41 4.72
N VAL A 134 -9.08 1.16 5.16
CA VAL A 134 -10.02 0.22 4.57
C VAL A 134 -11.41 0.46 5.13
N THR A 135 -12.32 0.90 4.26
CA THR A 135 -13.74 1.11 4.61
C THR A 135 -14.61 0.22 3.75
N VAL A 136 -15.58 -0.47 4.34
CA VAL A 136 -16.59 -1.26 3.61
C VAL A 136 -17.75 -0.37 3.20
N GLY A 137 -18.05 -0.36 1.91
CA GLY A 137 -19.25 0.28 1.36
C GLY A 137 -18.93 1.12 0.13
N LEU A 138 -19.94 1.88 -0.31
CA LEU A 138 -19.71 2.93 -1.29
C LEU A 138 -18.69 3.92 -0.69
N PRO A 139 -17.67 4.35 -1.44
CA PRO A 139 -16.84 5.45 -1.00
C PRO A 139 -17.73 6.62 -0.56
N PRO A 140 -17.52 7.21 0.63
CA PRO A 140 -18.33 8.33 1.11
C PRO A 140 -18.15 9.63 0.29
N ASN A 141 -17.44 9.56 -0.85
CA ASN A 141 -16.87 10.69 -1.55
C ASN A 141 -17.69 10.96 -2.81
N GLN A 142 -18.03 12.23 -3.07
CA GLN A 142 -18.54 12.72 -4.36
C GLN A 142 -17.47 12.70 -5.48
N GLY A 143 -16.40 11.90 -5.35
CA GLY A 143 -15.16 12.06 -6.11
C GLY A 143 -14.33 13.24 -5.60
N MET A 144 -13.06 13.29 -5.99
CA MET A 144 -12.20 14.47 -5.86
C MET A 144 -12.54 15.43 -7.01
N SER A 145 -12.73 16.72 -6.74
CA SER A 145 -13.00 17.67 -7.85
C SER A 145 -11.76 17.76 -8.76
N ALA A 146 -11.96 18.12 -10.03
CA ALA A 146 -10.85 18.29 -10.97
C ALA A 146 -9.83 19.32 -10.47
N GLU A 147 -10.28 20.39 -9.79
CA GLU A 147 -9.39 21.36 -9.16
C GLU A 147 -8.58 20.77 -8.00
N GLU A 148 -9.20 19.97 -7.12
CA GLU A 148 -8.50 19.33 -6.01
C GLU A 148 -7.45 18.33 -6.49
N ALA A 149 -7.75 17.58 -7.54
CA ALA A 149 -6.82 16.65 -8.17
C ALA A 149 -5.59 17.36 -8.76
N ALA A 150 -5.80 18.51 -9.42
CA ALA A 150 -4.72 19.32 -9.96
C ALA A 150 -3.80 19.87 -8.85
N VAL A 151 -4.37 20.36 -7.75
CA VAL A 151 -3.59 20.86 -6.60
C VAL A 151 -2.80 19.73 -5.92
N ALA A 152 -3.41 18.55 -5.74
CA ALA A 152 -2.73 17.39 -5.18
C ALA A 152 -1.56 16.93 -6.07
N TYR A 153 -1.75 16.95 -7.39
CA TYR A 153 -0.72 16.64 -8.36
C TYR A 153 0.47 17.59 -8.27
N ASP A 154 0.23 18.90 -8.28
CA ASP A 154 1.29 19.91 -8.20
C ASP A 154 2.07 19.84 -6.89
N LYS A 155 1.37 19.61 -5.77
CA LYS A 155 1.99 19.48 -4.44
C LYS A 155 2.92 18.27 -4.34
N ASN A 156 2.56 17.17 -5.00
CA ASN A 156 3.39 15.96 -5.03
C ASN A 156 4.54 16.06 -6.03
N ARG A 157 4.37 16.80 -7.13
CA ARG A 157 5.42 17.01 -8.14
C ARG A 157 6.64 17.73 -7.58
N ILE A 158 6.45 18.64 -6.62
CA ILE A 158 7.57 19.41 -6.04
C ILE A 158 8.45 18.54 -5.14
N LYS A 159 7.91 17.49 -4.52
CA LYS A 159 8.67 16.63 -3.61
C LYS A 159 9.71 15.73 -4.27
N SER A 160 9.62 15.48 -5.58
CA SER A 160 10.55 14.57 -6.29
C SER A 160 11.78 15.27 -6.89
N CYS A 161 11.76 16.60 -7.02
CA CYS A 161 12.85 17.36 -7.65
C CYS A 161 13.95 17.80 -6.66
N ASP A 162 13.63 17.91 -5.37
CA ASP A 162 14.56 18.46 -4.36
C ASP A 162 15.44 17.39 -3.68
N ALA A 163 15.28 16.10 -4.05
CA ALA A 163 16.02 15.01 -3.42
C ALA A 163 17.39 14.69 -4.06
N GLY A 164 17.84 15.41 -5.10
CA GLY A 164 19.03 15.01 -5.87
C GLY A 164 19.91 16.10 -6.49
N SER A 165 19.69 17.39 -6.23
CA SER A 165 20.51 18.46 -6.82
C SER A 165 21.57 19.00 -5.85
N ALA A 166 22.52 18.15 -5.46
CA ALA A 166 23.72 18.57 -4.76
C ALA A 166 24.92 17.72 -5.19
N ASN A 167 25.53 18.06 -6.33
CA ASN A 167 26.98 18.06 -6.57
C ASN A 167 27.27 18.10 -8.08
N GLY A 168 27.42 19.32 -8.60
CA GLY A 168 27.88 19.58 -9.96
C GLY A 168 28.78 20.80 -10.00
N THR A 169 29.83 20.84 -9.17
CA THR A 169 30.89 21.85 -9.24
C THR A 169 31.69 21.63 -10.52
N ILE A 170 31.35 22.36 -11.59
CA ILE A 170 32.19 22.44 -12.79
C ILE A 170 33.32 23.43 -12.49
N LEU A 171 34.51 22.91 -12.22
CA LEU A 171 35.76 23.67 -12.17
C LEU A 171 36.11 24.11 -13.60
N GLY A 172 35.95 25.41 -13.86
CA GLY A 172 36.42 26.05 -15.08
C GLY A 172 37.95 26.10 -15.13
N GLY A 173 38.53 25.38 -16.09
CA GLY A 173 39.91 25.58 -16.52
C GLY A 173 39.96 26.71 -17.56
N LYS A 174 40.82 27.71 -17.31
CA LYS A 174 41.26 28.69 -18.30
C LYS A 174 42.41 28.13 -19.12
#